data_AF-A0A955M7C3-F1
#
_entry.id   AF-A0A955M7C3-F1
#
_cell.length_a   1.000
_cell.length_b   1.000
_cell.length_c   1.000
_cell.angle_alpha   90.00
_cell.angle_beta   90.00
_cell.angle_gamma   90.00
#
_symmetry.space_group_name_H-M   'P 1'
#
loop_
_entity.id
_entity.type
_entity.pdbx_description
1 polymer ?
#
loop_
_entity_poly.entity_id
_entity_poly.type
_entity_poly.pdbx_seq_one_letter_code
_entity_poly.pdbx_strand_id
1 'polypeptide(L)'
;MSKPSVGATILWWLETIVSIRVLLFTVPVMINRQMTAAQPGAGKEDGFILMITVAAALYLFTGLASILGHKLRQVFHYLAAGVVLIMTAGLAVKSGGFQAGYLVPSVIAIVFTALAFVLTKNVQTQ
;
A
#
# COMPACT_ATOMS: atom_id res chain seq x y z
N MET A 1 5.45 27.69 -3.40
CA MET A 1 5.65 26.22 -3.37
C MET A 1 6.53 25.86 -4.55
N SER A 2 7.68 25.22 -4.34
CA SER A 2 8.48 24.69 -5.45
C SER A 2 7.66 23.63 -6.19
N LYS A 3 7.65 23.71 -7.52
CA LYS A 3 6.91 22.73 -8.34
C LYS A 3 7.54 21.36 -8.12
N PRO A 4 6.75 20.29 -7.89
CA PRO A 4 7.30 18.95 -7.78
C PRO A 4 8.03 18.56 -9.07
N SER A 5 9.11 17.79 -8.95
CA SER A 5 9.81 17.26 -10.12
C SER A 5 8.87 16.39 -10.96
N VAL A 6 9.13 16.31 -12.27
CA VAL A 6 8.36 15.46 -13.19
C VAL A 6 8.34 14.01 -12.70
N GLY A 7 9.49 13.51 -12.22
CA GLY A 7 9.61 12.16 -11.66
C GLY A 7 8.74 11.92 -10.41
N ALA A 8 8.66 12.89 -9.50
CA ALA A 8 7.78 12.79 -8.34
C ALA A 8 6.31 12.76 -8.76
N THR A 9 5.92 13.62 -9.71
CA THR A 9 4.56 13.67 -10.25
C THR A 9 4.16 12.32 -10.87
N ILE A 10 5.04 11.72 -11.68
CA ILE A 10 4.82 10.40 -12.27
C ILE A 10 4.64 9.34 -11.19
N LEU A 11 5.48 9.34 -10.14
CA LEU A 11 5.38 8.38 -9.04
C LEU A 11 4.02 8.43 -8.36
N TRP A 12 3.52 9.62 -8.02
CA TRP A 12 2.23 9.79 -7.34
C TRP A 12 1.04 9.34 -8.19
N TRP A 13 1.10 9.59 -9.50
CA TRP A 13 0.10 9.08 -10.44
C TRP A 13 0.15 7.56 -10.56
N LEU A 14 1.35 6.97 -10.63
CA LEU A 14 1.52 5.52 -10.66
C LEU A 14 0.97 4.87 -9.38
N GLU A 15 1.29 5.40 -8.21
CA GLU A 15 0.73 4.92 -6.93
C GLU A 15 -0.79 4.94 -6.93
N THR A 16 -1.39 6.04 -7.41
CA THR A 16 -2.84 6.21 -7.50
C THR A 16 -3.47 5.19 -8.45
N ILE A 17 -2.94 5.07 -9.68
CA ILE A 17 -3.48 4.18 -10.71
C ILE A 17 -3.36 2.70 -10.30
N VAL A 18 -2.20 2.30 -9.79
CA VAL A 18 -1.97 0.92 -9.33
C VAL A 18 -2.88 0.60 -8.16
N SER A 19 -3.01 1.50 -7.18
CA SER A 19 -3.87 1.30 -6.02
C SER A 19 -5.34 1.16 -6.42
N ILE A 20 -5.84 2.00 -7.32
CA ILE A 20 -7.20 1.88 -7.88
C ILE A 20 -7.37 0.52 -8.54
N ARG A 21 -6.42 0.10 -9.39
CA ARG A 21 -6.50 -1.19 -10.09
C ARG A 21 -6.56 -2.37 -9.13
N VAL A 22 -5.74 -2.34 -8.07
CA VAL A 22 -5.75 -3.37 -7.03
C VAL A 22 -7.09 -3.38 -6.31
N LEU A 23 -7.61 -2.22 -5.88
CA LEU A 23 -8.91 -2.13 -5.20
C LEU A 23 -10.07 -2.62 -6.08
N LEU A 24 -10.06 -2.26 -7.37
CA LEU A 24 -11.06 -2.74 -8.34
C LEU A 24 -11.05 -4.26 -8.51
N PHE A 25 -9.93 -4.92 -8.22
CA PHE A 25 -9.83 -6.38 -8.25
C PHE A 25 -10.15 -6.99 -6.88
N THR A 26 -9.59 -6.46 -5.80
CA THR A 26 -9.69 -7.10 -4.48
C THR A 26 -11.01 -6.84 -3.78
N VAL A 27 -11.63 -5.66 -3.95
CA VAL A 27 -12.92 -5.33 -3.32
C VAL A 27 -14.02 -6.26 -3.83
N PRO A 28 -14.21 -6.47 -5.15
CA PRO A 28 -15.21 -7.43 -5.64
C PRO A 28 -14.93 -8.87 -5.18
N VAL A 29 -13.65 -9.28 -5.14
CA VAL A 29 -13.27 -10.61 -4.65
C VAL A 29 -13.66 -10.78 -3.17
N MET A 30 -13.44 -9.76 -2.34
CA MET A 30 -13.85 -9.79 -0.93
C MET A 30 -15.37 -9.88 -0.77
N ILE A 31 -16.12 -9.07 -1.53
CA ILE A 31 -17.59 -9.09 -1.51
C ILE A 31 -18.10 -10.48 -1.91
N ASN A 32 -17.61 -11.02 -3.03
CA ASN A 32 -18.03 -12.33 -3.53
C ASN A 32 -17.76 -13.43 -2.50
N ARG A 33 -16.57 -13.43 -1.87
CA ARG A 33 -16.20 -14.41 -0.84
C ARG A 33 -17.05 -14.29 0.43
N GLN A 34 -17.38 -13.09 0.87
CA GLN A 34 -18.29 -12.89 2.00
C GLN A 34 -19.69 -13.43 1.71
N MET A 35 -20.15 -13.33 0.46
CA MET A 35 -21.43 -13.91 0.03
C MET A 35 -21.39 -15.45 -0.08
N THR A 36 -20.21 -16.06 -0.27
CA THR A 36 -20.02 -17.52 -0.41
C THR A 36 -19.41 -18.19 0.83
N ALA A 37 -19.54 -17.60 2.02
CA ALA A 37 -18.88 -17.96 3.29
C ALA A 37 -19.06 -19.41 3.84
N ALA A 38 -19.54 -20.36 3.02
CA ALA A 38 -19.67 -21.78 3.34
C ALA A 38 -18.45 -22.66 2.96
N GLN A 39 -17.34 -22.11 2.46
CA GLN A 39 -16.17 -22.93 2.06
C GLN A 39 -15.11 -23.10 3.18
N PRO A 40 -14.89 -24.33 3.68
CA PRO A 40 -13.84 -24.61 4.65
C PRO A 40 -12.46 -24.55 3.98
N GLY A 41 -11.63 -23.57 4.38
CA GLY A 41 -10.28 -23.35 3.83
C GLY A 41 -9.92 -21.88 3.54
N ALA A 42 -10.92 -20.98 3.51
CA ALA A 42 -10.76 -19.59 3.11
C ALA A 42 -9.86 -18.72 4.03
N GLY A 43 -9.66 -19.12 5.29
CA GLY A 43 -9.12 -18.23 6.34
C GLY A 43 -7.68 -17.73 6.21
N LYS A 44 -6.83 -18.36 5.37
CA LYS A 44 -5.44 -17.88 5.09
C LYS A 44 -5.39 -16.95 3.88
N GLU A 45 -6.08 -17.31 2.80
CA GLU A 45 -6.16 -16.49 1.59
C GLU A 45 -6.95 -15.19 1.82
N ASP A 46 -7.99 -15.24 2.65
CA ASP A 46 -8.79 -14.07 3.01
C ASP A 46 -7.97 -12.99 3.73
N GLY A 47 -7.03 -13.41 4.59
CA GLY A 47 -6.14 -12.50 5.30
C GLY A 47 -5.17 -11.77 4.36
N PHE A 48 -4.70 -12.46 3.31
CA PHE A 48 -3.81 -11.87 2.32
C PHE A 48 -4.55 -10.89 1.41
N ILE A 49 -5.75 -11.25 0.94
CA ILE A 49 -6.58 -10.36 0.13
C ILE A 49 -6.96 -9.10 0.93
N LEU A 50 -7.37 -9.26 2.19
CA LEU A 50 -7.66 -8.14 3.09
C LEU A 50 -6.43 -7.22 3.25
N MET A 51 -5.25 -7.81 3.47
CA MET A 51 -4.00 -7.06 3.61
C MET A 51 -3.68 -6.25 2.35
N ILE A 52 -3.78 -6.84 1.16
CA ILE A 52 -3.56 -6.14 -0.09
C ILE A 52 -4.59 -5.03 -0.30
N THR A 53 -5.86 -5.26 0.03
CA THR A 53 -6.92 -4.24 -0.06
C THR A 53 -6.63 -3.05 0.85
N VAL A 54 -6.29 -3.30 2.12
CA VAL A 54 -5.96 -2.23 3.07
C VAL A 54 -4.71 -1.48 2.63
N ALA A 55 -3.67 -2.18 2.20
CA ALA A 55 -2.46 -1.58 1.66
C ALA A 55 -2.79 -0.67 0.46
N ALA A 56 -3.53 -1.18 -0.52
CA ALA A 56 -3.93 -0.41 -1.70
C ALA A 56 -4.79 0.82 -1.33
N ALA A 57 -5.68 0.71 -0.37
CA ALA A 57 -6.44 1.87 0.12
C ALA A 57 -5.52 2.94 0.71
N LEU A 58 -4.55 2.56 1.54
CA LEU A 58 -3.58 3.49 2.13
C LEU A 58 -2.70 4.15 1.06
N TYR A 59 -2.21 3.39 0.09
CA TYR A 59 -1.44 3.93 -1.03
C TYR A 59 -2.27 4.83 -1.95
N LEU A 60 -3.57 4.56 -2.11
CA LEU A 60 -4.47 5.46 -2.83
C LEU A 60 -4.60 6.81 -2.14
N PHE A 61 -4.86 6.82 -0.83
CA PHE A 61 -4.93 8.07 -0.06
C PHE A 61 -3.61 8.82 -0.09
N THR A 62 -2.50 8.10 -0.06
CA THR A 62 -1.17 8.72 -0.11
C THR A 62 -0.88 9.34 -1.47
N GLY A 63 -1.16 8.62 -2.57
CA GLY A 63 -1.03 9.15 -3.93
C GLY A 63 -1.89 10.39 -4.16
N LEU A 64 -3.15 10.37 -3.72
CA LEU A 64 -4.04 11.52 -3.79
C LEU A 64 -3.53 12.70 -2.95
N ALA A 65 -3.11 12.47 -1.71
CA ALA A 65 -2.55 13.51 -0.85
C ALA A 65 -1.27 14.12 -1.43
N SER A 66 -0.45 13.31 -2.10
CA SER A 66 0.76 13.74 -2.81
C SER A 66 0.46 14.59 -4.05
N ILE A 67 -0.56 14.23 -4.83
CA ILE A 67 -1.04 15.02 -5.98
C ILE A 67 -1.60 16.37 -5.52
N LEU A 68 -2.35 16.39 -4.41
CA LEU A 68 -2.94 17.60 -3.84
C LEU A 68 -1.90 18.51 -3.14
N GLY A 69 -0.63 18.12 -3.10
CA GLY A 69 0.46 18.93 -2.54
C GLY A 69 0.39 19.09 -1.01
N HIS A 70 -0.29 18.19 -0.32
CA HIS A 70 -0.50 18.31 1.13
C HIS A 70 0.81 18.03 1.89
N LYS A 71 1.12 18.85 2.91
CA LYS A 71 2.32 18.68 3.76
C LYS A 71 2.35 17.34 4.51
N LEU A 72 1.19 16.69 4.64
CA LEU A 72 1.00 15.42 5.34
C LEU A 72 1.40 14.18 4.51
N ARG A 73 1.81 14.32 3.24
CA ARG A 73 2.17 13.17 2.38
C ARG A 73 3.21 12.22 3.00
N GLN A 74 4.21 12.77 3.70
CA GLN A 74 5.25 11.97 4.34
C GLN A 74 4.67 11.13 5.48
N VAL A 75 3.76 11.73 6.27
CA VAL A 75 3.05 11.04 7.34
C VAL A 75 2.22 9.89 6.77
N PHE A 76 1.53 10.10 5.64
CA PHE A 76 0.75 9.05 4.98
C PHE A 76 1.62 7.90 4.47
N HIS A 77 2.79 8.16 3.88
CA HIS A 77 3.72 7.07 3.50
C HIS A 77 4.23 6.29 4.70
N TYR A 78 4.65 6.96 5.77
CA TYR A 78 5.10 6.28 6.99
C TYR A 78 3.99 5.45 7.63
N LEU A 79 2.76 5.98 7.64
CA LEU A 79 1.59 5.26 8.13
C LEU A 79 1.28 4.04 7.26
N ALA A 80 1.29 4.19 5.93
CA ALA A 80 1.08 3.10 4.99
C ALA A 80 2.12 1.99 5.19
N ALA A 81 3.40 2.34 5.23
CA ALA A 81 4.48 1.39 5.46
C ALA A 81 4.38 0.70 6.83
N GLY A 82 4.09 1.46 7.89
CA GLY A 82 3.93 0.92 9.24
C GLY A 82 2.77 -0.07 9.34
N VAL A 83 1.61 0.28 8.78
CA VAL A 83 0.45 -0.62 8.76
C VAL A 83 0.74 -1.88 7.94
N VAL A 84 1.35 -1.75 6.77
CA VAL A 84 1.70 -2.92 5.93
C VAL A 84 2.69 -3.84 6.66
N LEU A 85 3.67 -3.29 7.36
CA LEU A 85 4.61 -4.06 8.19
C LEU A 85 3.90 -4.82 9.31
N ILE A 86 3.02 -4.13 10.06
CA ILE A 86 2.26 -4.75 11.15
C ILE A 86 1.36 -5.87 10.61
N MET A 87 0.65 -5.63 9.50
CA MET A 87 -0.21 -6.65 8.89
C MET A 87 0.58 -7.85 8.37
N THR A 88 1.76 -7.61 7.78
CA THR A 88 2.66 -8.67 7.33
C THR A 88 3.14 -9.53 8.50
N ALA A 89 3.60 -8.89 9.58
CA ALA A 89 4.05 -9.58 10.78
C ALA A 89 2.89 -10.37 11.42
N GLY A 90 1.70 -9.78 11.52
CA GLY A 90 0.50 -10.44 12.03
C GLY A 90 0.11 -11.67 11.21
N LEU A 91 0.23 -11.60 9.88
CA LEU A 91 -0.05 -12.73 8.99
C LEU A 91 1.01 -13.83 9.12
N ALA A 92 2.28 -13.48 9.28
CA ALA A 92 3.36 -14.43 9.52
C ALA A 92 3.17 -15.20 10.85
N VAL A 93 2.75 -14.50 11.92
CA VAL A 93 2.42 -15.13 13.21
C VAL A 93 1.20 -16.05 13.07
N LYS A 94 0.12 -15.59 12.43
CA LYS A 94 -1.11 -16.38 12.22
C LYS A 94 -0.86 -17.64 11.37
N SER A 95 0.05 -17.55 10.40
CA SER A 95 0.33 -18.65 9.46
C SER A 95 1.29 -19.72 10.01
N GLY A 96 1.91 -19.48 11.17
CA GLY A 96 2.82 -20.42 11.84
C GLY A 96 4.26 -20.38 11.31
N GLY A 97 4.66 -19.32 10.60
CA GLY A 97 6.02 -19.17 10.09
C GLY A 97 6.18 -18.03 9.06
N PHE A 98 7.43 -17.58 8.87
CA PHE A 98 7.77 -16.61 7.84
C PHE A 98 7.90 -17.29 6.48
N GLN A 99 6.90 -17.12 5.61
CA GLN A 99 7.03 -17.43 4.20
C GLN A 99 7.49 -16.17 3.46
N ALA A 100 8.50 -16.29 2.59
CA ALA A 100 9.06 -15.17 1.84
C ALA A 100 8.00 -14.39 1.04
N GLY A 101 6.96 -15.08 0.55
CA GLY A 101 5.84 -14.45 -0.17
C GLY A 101 5.06 -13.42 0.65
N TYR A 102 4.99 -13.57 1.98
CA TYR A 102 4.29 -12.61 2.83
C TYR A 102 5.08 -11.32 3.05
N LEU A 103 6.39 -11.33 2.86
CA LEU A 103 7.24 -10.14 3.02
C LEU A 103 7.14 -9.18 1.84
N VAL A 104 6.68 -9.64 0.68
CA VAL A 104 6.65 -8.87 -0.57
C VAL A 104 5.96 -7.51 -0.40
N PRO A 105 4.75 -7.40 0.20
CA PRO A 105 4.11 -6.10 0.38
C PRO A 105 4.89 -5.17 1.31
N SER A 106 5.53 -5.70 2.37
CA SER A 106 6.37 -4.90 3.28
C SER A 106 7.61 -4.35 2.59
N VAL A 107 8.29 -5.18 1.79
CA VAL A 107 9.48 -4.77 1.04
C VAL A 107 9.11 -3.68 0.04
N ILE A 108 8.04 -3.89 -0.73
CA ILE A 108 7.52 -2.88 -1.66
C ILE A 108 7.21 -1.58 -0.91
N ALA A 109 6.53 -1.67 0.24
CA ALA A 109 6.13 -0.50 0.99
C ALA A 109 7.32 0.33 1.50
N ILE A 110 8.37 -0.33 1.98
CA ILE A 110 9.62 0.31 2.41
C ILE A 110 10.33 0.98 1.23
N VAL A 111 10.45 0.28 0.09
CA VAL A 111 11.10 0.82 -1.11
C VAL A 111 10.40 2.07 -1.61
N PHE A 112 9.08 2.05 -1.72
CA PHE A 112 8.29 3.21 -2.15
C PHE A 112 8.41 4.38 -1.17
N THR A 113 8.40 4.10 0.14
CA THR A 113 8.57 5.14 1.17
C THR A 113 9.96 5.79 1.10
N ALA A 114 11.01 4.98 0.88
CA ALA A 114 12.36 5.48 0.69
C ALA A 114 12.47 6.32 -0.60
N LEU A 115 11.88 5.86 -1.70
CA LEU A 115 11.87 6.58 -2.99
C LEU A 115 11.17 7.93 -2.85
N ALA A 116 9.99 7.94 -2.22
CA ALA A 116 9.21 9.13 -1.91
C ALA A 116 10.02 10.14 -1.08
N PHE A 117 10.75 9.67 -0.07
CA PHE A 117 11.60 10.51 0.77
C PHE A 117 12.75 11.16 -0.02
N VAL A 118 13.49 10.36 -0.82
CA VAL A 118 14.62 10.84 -1.63
C VAL A 118 14.17 11.88 -2.65
N LEU A 119 13.09 11.59 -3.39
CA LEU A 119 12.56 12.51 -4.40
C LEU A 119 12.04 13.81 -3.77
N THR A 120 11.51 13.74 -2.55
CA THR A 120 11.04 14.93 -1.83
C THR A 120 12.20 15.80 -1.34
N LYS A 121 13.26 15.19 -0.80
CA LYS A 121 14.45 15.93 -0.32
C LYS A 121 15.13 16.70 -1.45
N ASN A 122 15.31 16.06 -2.61
CA ASN A 122 15.97 16.67 -3.76
C ASN A 122 15.19 17.88 -4.34
N VAL A 123 13.88 17.97 -4.09
CA VAL A 123 13.01 19.09 -4.53
C VAL A 123 13.04 20.28 -3.55
N GLN A 124 13.49 20.09 -2.30
CA GLN A 124 13.64 21.18 -1.33
C GLN A 124 15.03 21.83 -1.33
N THR A 125 16.03 21.16 -1.91
CA THR A 125 17.40 21.66 -2.05
C THR A 125 17.65 22.44 -3.35
N GLN A 126 16.62 22.64 -4.17
CA GLN A 126 16.62 23.53 -5.36
C GLN A 126 15.70 24.72 -5.11
#